data_AF-A0A9P5JQC5-F1
#
_entry.id   AF-A0A9P5JQC5-F1
#
_cell.length_a   1.000
_cell.length_b   1.000
_cell.length_c   1.000
_cell.angle_alpha   90.00
_cell.angle_beta   90.00
_cell.angle_gamma   90.00
#
_symmetry.space_group_name_H-M   'P 1'
#
loop_
_entity.id
_entity.type
_entity.pdbx_description
1 polymer ?
#
loop_
_entity_poly.entity_id
_entity_poly.type
_entity_poly.pdbx_seq_one_letter_code
_entity_poly.pdbx_strand_id
1 'polypeptide(L)'
;IDAYELPKTLITRIAKSGLPPSARFSHDTIIALNRGATVFINYLCDAQDVAHSKSHKTVAASDVLKALEVLELGDIMEIVSKELD
;
A
#
# COMPACT_ATOMS: atom_id res chain seq x y z
N ILE A 1 9.67 -2.79 12.48
CA ILE A 1 8.57 -2.06 11.81
C ILE A 1 8.49 -0.64 12.34
N ASP A 2 8.57 -0.45 13.66
CA ASP A 2 8.43 0.85 14.34
C ASP A 2 9.31 1.99 13.79
N ALA A 3 10.54 1.70 13.32
CA ALA A 3 11.42 2.69 12.69
C ALA A 3 10.97 3.16 11.28
N TYR A 4 10.01 2.46 10.67
CA TYR A 4 9.48 2.69 9.33
C TYR A 4 7.97 2.95 9.34
N GLU A 5 7.41 3.32 10.50
CA GLU A 5 6.02 3.74 10.60
C GLU A 5 5.79 5.04 9.84
N LEU A 6 4.64 5.12 9.16
CA LEU A 6 4.24 6.32 8.44
C LEU A 6 3.74 7.38 9.42
N PRO A 7 3.70 8.68 9.04
CA PRO A 7 3.15 9.71 9.90
C PRO A 7 1.71 9.40 10.31
N LYS A 8 1.50 9.15 11.61
CA LYS A 8 0.20 8.71 12.17
C LYS A 8 -0.95 9.67 11.83
N THR A 9 -0.66 10.96 11.71
CA THR A 9 -1.62 12.00 11.31
C THR A 9 -2.16 11.78 9.89
N LEU A 10 -1.28 11.40 8.94
CA LEU A 10 -1.68 11.11 7.55
C LEU A 10 -2.51 9.83 7.47
N ILE A 11 -2.08 8.76 8.13
CA ILE A 11 -2.82 7.49 8.21
C ILE A 11 -4.21 7.71 8.78
N THR A 12 -4.32 8.46 9.88
CA THR A 12 -5.62 8.76 10.52
C THR A 12 -6.54 9.55 9.59
N ARG A 13 -6.01 10.53 8.84
CA ARG A 13 -6.79 11.35 7.92
C ARG A 13 -7.34 10.53 6.75
N ILE A 14 -6.50 9.70 6.13
CA ILE A 14 -6.90 8.83 5.01
C ILE A 14 -7.90 7.77 5.48
N ALA A 15 -7.67 7.13 6.62
CA ALA A 15 -8.59 6.14 7.15
C ALA A 15 -9.98 6.74 7.42
N LYS A 16 -10.03 7.98 7.93
CA LYS A 16 -11.30 8.67 8.22
C LYS A 16 -12.05 9.11 6.97
N SER A 17 -11.38 9.35 5.84
CA SER A 17 -12.08 9.74 4.60
C SER A 17 -12.96 8.62 4.03
N GLY A 18 -12.71 7.37 4.42
CA GLY A 18 -13.56 6.23 4.09
C GLY A 18 -14.73 5.98 5.06
N LEU A 19 -14.89 6.81 6.10
CA LEU A 19 -15.91 6.61 7.14
C LEU A 19 -17.02 7.68 7.12
N PRO A 20 -18.22 7.35 7.63
CA PRO A 20 -19.24 8.35 7.93
C PRO A 20 -18.75 9.38 8.97
N PRO A 21 -19.25 10.64 8.95
CA PRO A 21 -18.81 11.70 9.87
C PRO A 21 -18.96 11.37 11.37
N SER A 22 -19.92 10.50 11.72
CA SER A 22 -20.19 10.08 13.10
C SER A 22 -19.27 8.96 13.60
N ALA A 23 -18.59 8.24 12.70
CA ALA A 23 -17.77 7.10 13.06
C ALA A 23 -16.40 7.52 13.59
N ARG A 24 -15.88 6.75 14.54
CA ARG A 24 -14.57 6.99 15.17
C ARG A 24 -13.77 5.70 15.20
N PHE A 25 -12.47 5.82 14.97
CA PHE A 25 -11.53 4.74 15.22
C PHE A 25 -11.12 4.71 16.69
N SER A 26 -10.89 3.50 17.20
CA SER A 26 -10.17 3.31 18.46
C SER A 26 -8.69 3.66 18.28
N HIS A 27 -7.97 3.87 19.39
CA HIS A 27 -6.53 4.10 19.35
C HIS A 27 -5.77 2.93 18.69
N ASP A 28 -6.15 1.70 19.06
CA ASP A 28 -5.50 0.48 18.59
C ASP A 28 -5.75 0.23 17.10
N THR A 29 -6.93 0.61 16.59
CA THR A 29 -7.22 0.53 15.16
C THR A 29 -6.27 1.41 14.34
N ILE A 30 -5.96 2.62 14.83
CA ILE A 30 -5.00 3.50 14.14
C ILE A 30 -3.58 2.93 14.19
N ILE A 31 -3.18 2.31 15.30
CA ILE A 31 -1.87 1.63 15.40
C ILE A 31 -1.81 0.48 14.40
N ALA A 32 -2.85 -0.35 14.35
CA ALA A 32 -2.93 -1.48 13.43
C ALA A 32 -2.86 -1.02 11.97
N LEU A 33 -3.57 0.05 11.61
CA LEU A 33 -3.50 0.63 10.27
C LEU A 33 -2.11 1.18 9.94
N ASN A 34 -1.43 1.84 10.89
CA ASN A 34 -0.09 2.39 10.65
C ASN A 34 0.92 1.26 10.39
N ARG A 35 0.93 0.24 11.26
CA ARG A 35 1.79 -0.93 11.10
C ARG A 35 1.45 -1.73 9.85
N GLY A 36 0.16 -1.90 9.58
CA GLY A 36 -0.34 -2.57 8.38
C GLY A 36 0.09 -1.88 7.10
N ALA A 37 0.09 -0.54 7.06
CA ALA A 37 0.56 0.22 5.91
C ALA A 37 2.07 -0.01 5.65
N THR A 38 2.91 -0.05 6.69
CA THR A 38 4.33 -0.39 6.54
C THR A 38 4.51 -1.82 6.02
N VAL A 39 3.75 -2.80 6.54
CA VAL A 39 3.79 -4.19 6.05
C VAL A 39 3.34 -4.27 4.60
N PHE A 40 2.27 -3.57 4.23
CA PHE A 40 1.76 -3.52 2.86
C PHE A 40 2.81 -3.02 1.86
N ILE A 41 3.51 -1.93 2.19
CA ILE A 41 4.58 -1.39 1.32
C ILE A 41 5.71 -2.42 1.17
N ASN A 42 6.15 -3.04 2.26
CA ASN A 42 7.21 -4.06 2.21
C ASN A 42 6.77 -5.31 1.43
N TYR A 43 5.50 -5.66 1.50
CA TYR A 43 4.95 -6.78 0.75
C TYR A 43 4.93 -6.47 -0.75
N LEU A 44 4.58 -5.23 -1.12
CA LEU A 44 4.61 -4.77 -2.51
C LEU A 44 6.04 -4.69 -3.09
N CYS A 45 7.07 -4.71 -2.26
CA CYS A 45 8.46 -4.82 -2.73
C CYS A 45 8.74 -6.14 -3.49
N ASP A 46 7.82 -7.12 -3.48
CA ASP A 46 7.83 -8.28 -4.40
C ASP A 46 7.89 -7.86 -5.89
N ALA A 47 7.49 -6.62 -6.22
CA ALA A 47 7.74 -6.00 -7.52
C ALA A 47 9.21 -6.01 -7.95
N GLN A 48 10.14 -6.07 -7.01
CA GLN A 48 11.55 -6.25 -7.29
C GLN A 48 11.83 -7.62 -7.91
N ASP A 49 11.21 -8.69 -7.40
CA ASP A 49 11.38 -10.04 -7.96
C ASP A 49 10.73 -10.14 -9.34
N VAL A 50 9.58 -9.48 -9.53
CA VAL A 50 8.96 -9.32 -10.86
C VAL A 50 9.90 -8.60 -11.83
N ALA A 51 10.51 -7.50 -11.43
CA ALA A 51 11.46 -6.74 -12.25
C ALA A 51 12.69 -7.59 -12.62
N HIS A 52 13.29 -8.27 -11.64
CA HIS A 52 14.45 -9.15 -11.87
C HIS A 52 14.12 -10.33 -12.78
N SER A 53 12.92 -10.90 -12.68
CA SER A 53 12.47 -11.99 -13.58
C SER A 53 12.44 -11.56 -15.05
N LYS A 54 12.29 -10.25 -15.32
CA LYS A 54 12.34 -9.64 -16.66
C LYS A 54 13.70 -9.04 -16.99
N SER A 55 14.73 -9.28 -16.18
CA SER A 55 16.07 -8.67 -16.32
C SER A 55 16.08 -7.13 -16.24
N HIS A 56 15.08 -6.53 -15.60
CA HIS A 56 15.08 -5.09 -15.32
C HIS A 56 16.04 -4.77 -14.18
N LYS A 57 16.84 -3.71 -14.34
CA LYS A 57 17.74 -3.20 -13.27
C LYS A 57 17.05 -2.22 -12.32
N THR A 58 15.86 -1.75 -12.70
CA THR A 58 15.06 -0.77 -11.98
C THR A 58 13.62 -1.24 -11.98
N VAL A 59 12.92 -1.09 -10.86
CA VAL A 59 11.49 -1.41 -10.76
C VAL A 59 10.69 -0.38 -11.57
N ALA A 60 9.94 -0.83 -12.57
CA ALA A 60 9.02 0.00 -13.34
C ALA A 60 7.59 -0.07 -12.78
N ALA A 61 6.74 0.89 -13.17
CA ALA A 61 5.32 0.89 -12.77
C ALA A 61 4.59 -0.41 -13.15
N SER A 62 4.92 -0.98 -14.31
CA SER A 62 4.35 -2.26 -14.77
C SER A 62 4.77 -3.46 -13.93
N ASP A 63 5.92 -3.39 -13.24
CA ASP A 63 6.38 -4.43 -12.32
C ASP A 63 5.60 -4.37 -11.00
N VAL A 64 5.30 -3.16 -10.52
CA VAL A 64 4.43 -2.94 -9.34
C VAL A 64 3.01 -3.40 -9.60
N LEU A 65 2.44 -3.05 -10.78
CA LEU A 65 1.10 -3.50 -11.16
C LEU A 65 1.03 -5.02 -11.28
N LYS A 66 2.07 -5.68 -11.80
CA LYS A 66 2.09 -7.14 -11.87
C LYS A 66 2.27 -7.78 -10.49
N ALA A 67 3.05 -7.17 -9.59
CA ALA A 67 3.14 -7.63 -8.21
C ALA A 67 1.77 -7.59 -7.53
N LEU A 68 0.98 -6.52 -7.70
CA LEU A 68 -0.38 -6.47 -7.16
C LEU A 68 -1.26 -7.65 -7.60
N GLU A 69 -1.15 -8.07 -8.85
CA GLU A 69 -1.85 -9.27 -9.36
C GLU A 69 -1.37 -10.56 -8.67
N VAL A 70 -0.05 -10.74 -8.54
CA VAL A 70 0.57 -11.90 -7.86
C VAL A 70 0.20 -11.96 -6.38
N LEU A 71 0.08 -10.80 -5.75
CA LEU A 71 -0.26 -10.66 -4.33
C LEU A 71 -1.78 -10.74 -4.07
N GLU A 72 -2.59 -11.11 -5.06
CA GLU A 72 -4.06 -11.19 -4.99
C GLU A 72 -4.73 -9.86 -4.62
N LEU A 73 -4.06 -8.74 -4.92
CA LEU A 73 -4.54 -7.38 -4.75
C LEU A 73 -4.98 -6.76 -6.09
N GLY A 74 -5.49 -7.57 -7.02
CA GLY A 74 -5.91 -7.13 -8.35
C GLY A 74 -6.98 -6.04 -8.32
N ASP A 75 -7.84 -6.02 -7.30
CA ASP A 75 -8.95 -5.07 -7.16
C ASP A 75 -8.48 -3.61 -7.05
N ILE A 76 -7.25 -3.37 -6.56
CA ILE A 76 -6.71 -2.01 -6.47
C ILE A 76 -5.99 -1.56 -7.74
N MET A 77 -5.77 -2.46 -8.70
CA MET A 77 -5.03 -2.14 -9.93
C MET A 77 -5.74 -1.06 -10.76
N GLU A 78 -7.07 -1.12 -10.90
CA GLU A 78 -7.82 -0.11 -11.67
C GLU A 78 -7.63 1.29 -11.07
N ILE A 79 -7.68 1.38 -9.74
CA ILE A 79 -7.48 2.63 -9.00
C ILE A 79 -6.05 3.15 -9.21
N VAL A 80 -5.06 2.27 -9.04
CA VAL A 80 -3.64 2.65 -9.15
C VAL A 80 -3.26 3.01 -10.58
N SER A 81 -3.75 2.28 -11.58
CA SER A 81 -3.50 2.57 -12.99
C SER A 81 -4.03 3.94 -13.40
N LYS A 82 -5.21 4.34 -12.89
CA LYS A 82 -5.78 5.66 -13.18
C LYS A 82 -4.94 6.83 -12.64
N GLU A 83 -4.21 6.63 -11.54
CA GLU A 83 -3.36 7.66 -10.94
C GLU A 83 -1.95 7.72 -11.58
N LEU A 84 -1.63 6.79 -12.50
CA LEU A 84 -0.35 6.74 -13.22
C LEU A 84 -0.38 7.48 -14.57
N ASP A 85 -1.57 7.77 -15.10
CA ASP A 85 -1.79 8.56 -16.33
C ASP A 85 -1.67 10.08 -16.08
#